data_AF-A0A2J7VR36-F1
#
_entry.id   AF-A0A2J7VR36-F1
#
_cell.length_a   1.000
_cell.length_b   1.000
_cell.length_c   1.000
_cell.angle_alpha   90.00
_cell.angle_beta   90.00
_cell.angle_gamma   90.00
#
_symmetry.space_group_name_H-M   'P 1'
#
loop_
_entity.id
_entity.type
_entity.pdbx_description
1 polymer ?
#
loop_
_entity_poly.entity_id
_entity_poly.type
_entity_poly.pdbx_seq_one_letter_code
_entity_poly.pdbx_strand_id
1 'polypeptide(L)'
;MTMFENNQTNSKNSKGRGGARKNAGRKTGSATKKTREIADKAAEEGLTPLEVMLQTMRALVGRFDTLQKAARTDDERAAVPLDFMIEASGIAKDAAPYIHPRLAAIEHSGEIKTRSLAEELAELNGAQSNTASRPPVA
;
A
#
# COMPACT_ATOMS: atom_id res chain seq x y z
N MET A 1 3.88 21.40 9.43
CA MET A 1 2.48 21.06 9.76
C MET A 1 1.76 20.66 8.48
N THR A 2 1.98 19.42 8.03
CA THR A 2 1.39 18.86 6.80
C THR A 2 0.04 18.23 7.17
N MET A 3 -1.06 18.87 6.76
CA MET A 3 -2.40 18.34 6.95
C MET A 3 -2.62 17.11 6.05
N PHE A 4 -2.95 15.96 6.64
CA PHE A 4 -3.37 14.78 5.88
C PHE A 4 -4.76 15.02 5.27
N GLU A 5 -4.83 15.31 3.98
CA GLU A 5 -6.09 15.59 3.29
C GLU A 5 -7.03 14.37 3.23
N ASN A 6 -8.33 14.65 3.36
CA ASN A 6 -9.40 13.66 3.53
C ASN A 6 -9.92 13.20 2.16
N ASN A 7 -9.41 12.08 1.63
CA ASN A 7 -9.79 11.51 0.32
C ASN A 7 -11.13 10.73 0.32
N GLN A 8 -12.10 11.09 1.18
CA GLN A 8 -13.45 10.51 1.11
C GLN A 8 -14.24 11.21 0.01
N THR A 9 -13.97 10.85 -1.25
CA THR A 9 -14.72 11.36 -2.40
C THR A 9 -16.15 10.85 -2.34
N ASN A 10 -17.10 11.79 -2.30
CA ASN A 10 -18.53 11.55 -2.36
C ASN A 10 -18.86 10.92 -3.73
N SER A 11 -19.07 9.60 -3.79
CA SER A 11 -19.42 8.89 -5.03
C SER A 11 -20.75 9.41 -5.55
N LYS A 12 -20.70 10.26 -6.59
CA LYS A 12 -21.88 10.71 -7.32
C LYS A 12 -22.10 9.78 -8.52
N ASN A 13 -23.31 9.21 -8.57
CA ASN A 13 -23.94 8.47 -9.66
C ASN A 13 -23.38 7.07 -10.00
N SER A 14 -23.96 6.04 -9.39
CA SER A 14 -24.05 4.70 -10.00
C SER A 14 -25.40 4.54 -10.71
N LYS A 15 -25.39 4.19 -12.00
CA LYS A 15 -26.59 3.93 -12.84
C LYS A 15 -27.24 2.55 -12.51
N GLY A 16 -27.36 2.20 -11.24
CA GLY A 16 -28.09 1.02 -10.77
C GLY A 16 -29.47 1.41 -10.22
N ARG A 17 -30.50 0.58 -10.39
CA ARG A 17 -31.92 0.84 -10.05
C ARG A 17 -32.23 1.09 -8.55
N GLY A 18 -31.24 1.42 -7.72
CA GLY A 18 -31.39 1.82 -6.32
C GLY A 18 -30.63 3.11 -6.04
N GLY A 19 -31.28 4.26 -6.20
CA GLY A 19 -30.71 5.57 -5.88
C GLY A 19 -30.64 5.82 -4.37
N ALA A 20 -29.68 6.63 -3.94
CA ALA A 20 -29.57 7.07 -2.55
C ALA A 20 -30.88 7.72 -2.08
N ARG A 21 -31.46 7.21 -0.99
CA ARG A 21 -32.63 7.84 -0.36
C ARG A 21 -32.18 9.07 0.42
N LYS A 22 -33.05 10.09 0.57
CA LYS A 22 -32.78 11.23 1.47
C LYS A 22 -32.42 10.69 2.86
N ASN A 23 -31.27 11.08 3.39
CA ASN A 23 -30.69 10.61 4.67
C ASN A 23 -30.28 9.12 4.72
N ALA A 24 -30.18 8.42 3.59
CA ALA A 24 -29.57 7.10 3.56
C ALA A 24 -28.05 7.21 3.66
N GLY A 25 -27.44 6.31 4.44
CA GLY A 25 -26.01 6.24 4.66
C GLY A 25 -25.54 6.78 6.01
N ARG A 26 -24.27 6.51 6.32
CA ARG A 26 -23.62 7.02 7.54
C ARG A 26 -23.49 8.54 7.44
N LYS A 27 -24.00 9.27 8.43
CA LYS A 27 -23.89 10.74 8.52
C LYS A 27 -22.42 11.14 8.26
N THR A 28 -22.22 12.01 7.29
CA THR A 28 -20.89 12.44 6.84
C THR A 28 -20.06 12.92 8.02
N GLY A 29 -18.96 12.22 8.28
CA GLY A 29 -17.97 12.56 9.31
C GLY A 29 -18.35 12.30 10.77
N SER A 30 -19.53 11.78 11.15
CA SER A 30 -19.94 11.85 12.57
C SER A 30 -19.14 10.99 13.54
N ALA A 31 -18.76 9.76 13.14
CA ALA A 31 -17.94 8.88 13.97
C ALA A 31 -16.47 8.88 13.52
N THR A 32 -16.16 9.19 12.26
CA THR A 32 -14.77 9.26 11.78
C THR A 32 -14.03 10.52 12.21
N LYS A 33 -14.73 11.65 12.45
CA LYS A 33 -14.08 12.88 12.93
C LYS A 33 -13.55 12.71 14.36
N LYS A 34 -14.38 12.20 15.27
CA LYS A 34 -13.98 11.95 16.67
C LYS A 34 -12.79 10.98 16.78
N THR A 35 -12.81 9.87 16.05
CA THR A 35 -11.69 8.92 16.05
C THR A 35 -10.42 9.52 15.48
N ARG A 36 -10.55 10.43 14.50
CA ARG A 36 -9.42 11.13 13.89
C ARG A 36 -8.82 12.18 14.81
N GLU A 37 -9.65 13.00 15.45
CA GLU A 37 -9.21 13.96 16.47
C GLU A 37 -8.47 13.28 17.63
N ILE A 38 -8.89 12.09 18.04
CA ILE A 38 -8.18 11.30 19.08
C ILE A 38 -6.84 10.80 18.54
N ALA A 39 -6.79 10.32 17.29
CA ALA A 39 -5.54 9.87 16.68
C ALA A 39 -4.54 11.03 16.48
N ASP A 40 -5.03 12.20 16.06
CA ASP A 40 -4.23 13.40 15.87
C ASP A 40 -3.67 13.89 17.22
N LYS A 41 -4.50 13.90 18.28
CA LYS A 41 -4.04 14.21 19.65
C LYS A 41 -3.03 13.21 20.19
N ALA A 42 -3.26 11.91 19.99
CA ALA A 42 -2.31 10.88 20.40
C ALA A 42 -0.97 10.98 19.64
N ALA A 43 -1.01 11.44 18.39
CA ALA A 43 0.19 11.74 17.61
C ALA A 43 0.92 12.99 18.14
N GLU A 44 0.19 14.01 18.61
CA GLU A 44 0.77 15.20 19.27
C GLU A 44 1.37 14.88 20.65
N GLU A 45 0.71 14.04 21.44
CA GLU A 45 1.15 13.59 22.77
C GLU A 45 2.28 12.53 22.69
N GLY A 46 2.60 12.05 21.48
CA GLY A 46 3.69 11.11 21.22
C GLY A 46 3.38 9.64 21.54
N LEU A 47 2.17 9.33 21.99
CA LEU A 47 1.77 7.98 22.39
C LEU A 47 0.74 7.40 21.43
N THR A 48 1.21 7.01 20.24
CA THR A 48 0.36 6.36 19.23
C THR A 48 0.31 4.85 19.44
N PRO A 49 -0.77 4.15 19.01
CA PRO A 49 -0.82 2.69 19.07
C PRO A 49 0.36 2.01 18.36
N LEU A 50 0.79 2.57 17.23
CA LEU A 50 1.96 2.07 16.49
C LEU A 50 3.24 2.21 17.32
N GLU A 51 3.42 3.35 17.98
CA GLU A 51 4.58 3.58 18.83
C GLU A 51 4.64 2.59 20.00
N VAL A 52 3.49 2.32 20.65
CA VAL A 52 3.39 1.30 21.71
C VAL A 52 3.77 -0.08 21.18
N MET A 53 3.29 -0.47 20.00
CA MET A 53 3.67 -1.75 19.38
C MET A 53 5.18 -1.81 19.10
N LEU A 54 5.77 -0.76 18.54
CA LEU A 54 7.21 -0.75 18.23
C LEU A 54 8.08 -0.75 19.50
N GLN A 55 7.68 0.00 20.54
CA GLN A 55 8.42 0.05 21.81
C GLN A 55 8.38 -1.29 22.54
N THR A 56 7.20 -1.91 22.62
CA THR A 56 7.04 -3.23 23.26
C THR A 56 7.81 -4.31 22.53
N MET A 57 7.71 -4.35 21.19
CA MET A 57 8.50 -5.25 20.35
C MET A 57 10.01 -5.09 20.61
N ARG A 58 10.53 -3.85 20.61
CA ARG A 58 11.96 -3.58 20.87
C ARG A 58 12.38 -4.00 22.28
N ALA A 59 11.54 -3.76 23.29
CA ALA A 59 11.84 -4.15 24.66
C ALA A 59 11.95 -5.68 24.82
N LEU A 60 11.05 -6.43 24.17
CA LEU A 60 11.06 -7.90 24.19
C LEU A 60 12.29 -8.47 23.47
N VAL A 61 12.60 -7.97 22.28
CA VAL A 61 13.82 -8.35 21.54
C VAL A 61 15.07 -8.03 22.36
N GLY A 62 15.13 -6.84 22.97
CA GLY A 62 16.25 -6.46 23.84
C GLY A 62 16.42 -7.40 25.04
N ARG A 63 15.31 -7.83 25.67
CA ARG A 63 15.37 -8.82 26.76
C ARG A 63 15.91 -10.17 26.27
N PHE A 64 15.44 -10.65 25.12
CA PHE A 64 15.98 -11.87 24.52
C PHE A 64 17.48 -11.76 24.24
N ASP A 65 17.92 -10.66 23.61
CA ASP A 65 19.32 -10.41 23.30
C ASP A 65 20.19 -10.38 24.57
N THR A 66 19.69 -9.80 25.67
CA THR A 66 20.45 -9.79 26.94
C THR A 66 20.64 -11.20 27.50
N LEU A 67 19.63 -12.06 27.44
CA LEU A 67 19.73 -13.45 27.88
C LEU A 67 20.68 -14.25 26.98
N GLN A 68 20.55 -14.06 25.67
CA GLN A 68 21.40 -14.73 24.69
C GLN A 68 22.87 -14.31 24.80
N LYS A 69 23.15 -13.03 25.10
CA LYS A 69 24.51 -12.53 25.34
C LYS A 69 25.10 -12.99 26.67
N ALA A 70 24.25 -13.29 27.67
CA ALA A 70 24.69 -13.80 28.96
C ALA A 70 25.16 -15.27 28.88
N ALA A 71 24.67 -16.02 27.90
CA ALA A 71 25.09 -17.40 27.66
C ALA A 71 26.56 -17.47 27.18
N ARG A 72 27.33 -18.35 27.82
CA ARG A 72 28.78 -18.51 27.59
C ARG A 72 29.09 -19.65 26.64
N THR A 73 28.25 -20.68 26.64
CA THR A 73 28.39 -21.87 25.79
C THR A 73 27.29 -21.92 24.72
N ASP A 74 27.49 -22.75 23.70
CA ASP A 74 26.49 -22.94 22.64
C ASP A 74 25.23 -23.63 23.15
N ASP A 75 25.38 -24.57 24.10
CA ASP A 75 24.25 -25.27 24.72
C ASP A 75 23.39 -24.30 25.56
N GLU A 76 24.01 -23.38 26.29
CA GLU A 76 23.29 -22.34 27.04
C GLU A 76 22.56 -21.38 26.10
N ARG A 77 23.16 -21.02 24.96
CA ARG A 77 22.51 -20.19 23.93
C ARG A 77 21.28 -20.88 23.34
N ALA A 78 21.37 -22.19 23.10
CA ALA A 78 20.25 -22.99 22.60
C ALA A 78 19.13 -23.17 23.64
N ALA A 79 19.45 -23.11 24.93
CA ALA A 79 18.49 -23.22 26.03
C ALA A 79 17.76 -21.91 26.37
N VAL A 80 18.11 -20.77 25.74
CA VAL A 80 17.45 -19.49 26.00
C VAL A 80 15.97 -19.56 25.61
N PRO A 81 15.04 -19.21 26.53
CA PRO A 81 13.62 -19.23 26.22
C PRO A 81 13.26 -18.28 25.07
N LEU A 82 12.53 -18.82 24.08
CA LEU A 82 12.09 -18.07 22.90
C LEU A 82 10.79 -17.29 23.13
N ASP A 83 10.20 -17.36 24.32
CA ASP A 83 8.90 -16.75 24.63
C ASP A 83 8.86 -15.25 24.29
N PHE A 84 9.91 -14.51 24.65
CA PHE A 84 10.02 -13.08 24.32
C PHE A 84 10.04 -12.82 22.80
N MET A 85 10.65 -13.71 22.03
CA MET A 85 10.71 -13.59 20.56
C MET A 85 9.36 -13.95 19.92
N ILE A 86 8.65 -14.93 20.47
CA ILE A 86 7.30 -15.31 20.02
C ILE A 86 6.33 -14.15 20.26
N GLU A 87 6.35 -13.54 21.44
CA GLU A 87 5.55 -12.36 21.75
C GLU A 87 5.91 -11.18 20.84
N ALA A 88 7.20 -10.91 20.65
CA ALA A 88 7.67 -9.85 19.74
C ALA A 88 7.19 -10.09 18.30
N SER A 89 7.19 -11.33 17.82
CA SER A 89 6.68 -11.73 16.50
C SER A 89 5.18 -11.44 16.35
N GLY A 90 4.39 -11.71 17.40
CA GLY A 90 2.98 -11.36 17.44
C GLY A 90 2.75 -9.86 17.25
N ILE A 91 3.48 -9.03 17.99
CA ILE A 91 3.38 -7.57 17.89
C ILE A 91 3.88 -7.07 16.54
N ALA A 92 4.95 -7.67 16.00
CA ALA A 92 5.47 -7.34 14.68
C ALA A 92 4.42 -7.56 13.57
N LYS A 93 3.66 -8.66 13.66
CA LYS A 93 2.56 -8.95 12.74
C LYS A 93 1.47 -7.87 12.78
N ASP A 94 1.13 -7.39 13.96
CA ASP A 94 0.12 -6.34 14.14
C ASP A 94 0.63 -4.97 13.66
N ALA A 95 1.93 -4.70 13.80
CA ALA A 95 2.56 -3.46 13.32
C ALA A 95 2.83 -3.45 11.79
N ALA A 96 3.00 -4.62 11.16
CA ALA A 96 3.39 -4.75 9.76
C ALA A 96 2.54 -3.94 8.76
N PRO A 97 1.20 -3.85 8.87
CA PRO A 97 0.37 -3.10 7.93
C PRO A 97 0.66 -1.59 7.91
N TYR A 98 1.22 -1.05 8.99
CA TYR A 98 1.48 0.38 9.14
C TYR A 98 2.88 0.79 8.67
N ILE A 99 3.81 -0.18 8.59
CA ILE A 99 5.21 0.07 8.23
C ILE A 99 5.52 -0.40 6.80
N HIS A 100 4.91 -1.51 6.37
CA HIS A 100 5.18 -2.12 5.08
C HIS A 100 4.09 -1.73 4.07
N PRO A 101 4.41 -0.95 3.02
CA PRO A 101 3.46 -0.65 1.96
C PRO A 101 2.92 -1.93 1.35
N ARG A 102 1.59 -2.05 1.24
CA ARG A 102 0.98 -3.16 0.50
C ARG A 102 1.27 -2.93 -0.98
N LEU A 103 1.88 -3.92 -1.62
CA LEU A 103 2.02 -3.92 -3.08
C LEU A 103 0.62 -3.84 -3.70
N ALA A 104 0.37 -2.81 -4.50
CA ALA A 104 -0.83 -2.75 -5.31
C ALA A 104 -0.76 -3.88 -6.35
N ALA A 105 -1.81 -4.71 -6.42
CA ALA A 105 -1.97 -5.61 -7.55
C ALA A 105 -2.29 -4.76 -8.78
N ILE A 106 -1.28 -4.53 -9.62
CA ILE A 106 -1.49 -3.88 -10.92
C ILE A 106 -2.04 -4.95 -11.86
N GLU A 107 -3.35 -4.96 -12.06
CA GLU A 107 -3.97 -5.72 -13.14
C GLU A 107 -3.76 -4.96 -14.46
N HIS A 108 -2.85 -5.43 -15.31
CA HIS A 108 -2.73 -4.93 -16.67
C HIS A 108 -3.87 -5.52 -17.53
N SER A 109 -5.04 -4.89 -17.52
CA SER A 109 -6.15 -5.23 -18.43
C SER A 109 -6.03 -4.49 -19.78
N GLY A 110 -4.83 -4.46 -20.35
CA GLY A 110 -4.60 -3.85 -21.67
C GLY A 110 -4.92 -4.84 -22.77
N GLU A 111 -5.91 -4.54 -23.60
CA GLU A 111 -6.09 -5.23 -24.88
C GLU A 111 -4.83 -5.00 -25.71
N ILE A 112 -3.98 -6.03 -25.83
CA ILE A 112 -2.76 -5.96 -26.62
C ILE A 112 -3.19 -5.92 -28.09
N LYS A 113 -3.20 -4.73 -28.67
CA LYS A 113 -3.35 -4.58 -30.12
C LYS A 113 -2.08 -5.09 -30.79
N THR A 114 -2.05 -6.38 -31.13
CA THR A 114 -1.05 -6.92 -32.04
C THR A 114 -1.37 -6.43 -33.45
N ARG A 115 -0.61 -5.47 -33.97
CA ARG A 115 -0.61 -5.19 -35.41
C ARG A 115 0.12 -6.33 -36.10
N SER A 116 -0.46 -6.86 -37.16
CA SER A 116 0.22 -7.91 -37.91
C SER A 116 1.32 -7.28 -38.77
N LEU A 117 2.47 -7.96 -38.89
CA LEU A 117 3.59 -7.51 -39.72
C LEU A 117 3.17 -7.31 -41.18
N ALA A 118 2.14 -8.04 -41.62
CA ALA A 118 1.56 -7.94 -42.96
C ALA A 118 0.82 -6.60 -43.19
N GLU A 119 0.11 -6.08 -42.19
CA GLU A 119 -0.56 -4.78 -42.27
C GLU A 119 0.45 -3.63 -42.34
N GLU A 120 1.52 -3.69 -41.54
CA GLU A 120 2.60 -2.68 -41.57
C GLU A 120 3.37 -2.69 -42.90
N LEU A 121 3.68 -3.86 -43.45
CA LEU A 121 4.33 -3.98 -44.75
C LEU A 121 3.43 -3.48 -45.90
N ALA A 122 2.12 -3.69 -45.81
CA ALA A 122 1.16 -3.19 -46.80
C ALA A 122 1.07 -1.66 -46.80
N GLU A 123 1.06 -1.03 -45.61
CA GLU A 123 1.09 0.43 -45.47
C GLU A 123 2.40 1.04 -46.01
N LEU A 124 3.55 0.43 -45.70
CA LEU A 124 4.84 0.89 -46.21
C LEU A 124 4.96 0.77 -47.74
N ASN A 125 4.48 -0.34 -48.31
CA ASN A 125 4.46 -0.52 -49.76
C ASN A 125 3.48 0.43 -50.46
N GLY A 126 2.34 0.74 -49.81
CA GLY A 126 1.40 1.77 -50.29
C GLY A 126 1.96 3.20 -50.23
N ALA A 127 2.82 3.50 -49.26
CA ALA A 127 3.51 4.79 -49.18
C ALA A 127 4.62 4.93 -50.26
N GLN A 128 5.33 3.84 -50.57
CA GLN A 128 6.39 3.81 -51.58
C GLN A 128 5.85 4.04 -53.01
N SER A 129 4.68 3.49 -53.34
CA SER A 129 4.05 3.70 -54.66
C SER A 129 3.65 5.17 -54.91
N ASN A 130 3.31 5.91 -53.84
CA ASN A 130 2.94 7.33 -53.93
C ASN A 130 4.17 8.26 -54.05
N THR A 131 5.36 7.82 -53.62
CA THR A 131 6.61 8.59 -53.81
C THR A 131 7.17 8.50 -55.23
N ALA A 132 6.77 7.51 -56.02
CA ALA A 132 7.20 7.33 -57.41
C ALA A 132 6.54 8.31 -58.40
N SER A 133 5.53 9.10 -57.97
CA SER A 133 4.86 10.09 -58.84
C SER A 133 5.35 11.54 -58.65
N ARG A 134 6.32 11.80 -57.76
CA ARG A 134 6.92 13.15 -57.65
C ARG A 134 7.78 13.41 -58.89
N PRO A 135 7.47 14.43 -59.72
CA PRO A 135 8.31 14.78 -60.86
C PRO A 135 9.70 15.22 -60.36
N PRO A 136 10.76 15.04 -61.17
CA PRO A 136 12.11 15.43 -60.78
C PRO A 136 12.15 16.95 -60.55
N VAL A 137 12.68 17.34 -59.40
CA VAL A 137 13.00 18.73 -59.11
C VAL A 137 14.16 19.11 -60.03
N ALA A 138 13.92 20.07 -60.93
CA ALA A 138 14.89 20.63 -61.86
C ALA A 138 16.00 21.39 -61.13
#